data_AF-A0A382R4Q9-F1
#
_entry.id   AF-A0A382R4Q9-F1
#
_cell.length_a   1.000
_cell.length_b   1.000
_cell.length_c   1.000
_cell.angle_alpha   90.00
_cell.angle_beta   90.00
_cell.angle_gamma   90.00
#
_symmetry.space_group_name_H-M   'P 1'
#
loop_
_entity.id
_entity.type
_entity.pdbx_description
1 polymer ?
#
loop_
_entity_poly.entity_id
_entity_poly.type
_entity_poly.pdbx_seq_one_letter_code
_entity_poly.pdbx_strand_id
1 'polypeptide(L)'
;MWSGPRNISTAMMRSWENRADTFVIDEPYYAYYLSQNDLQHPGRDEVLQAGELDSGKVSHGLVHDTSGSCSIYYQKHMTHHLLESINRDWMESVTNCFLIRDPKDMIISYHKVYSDITSNLLGLYQQKEIFEHVKKMTGEIPPIIDSKDVLMNPEEILGKFCDRIGVVFSGEMLSWSRGARDTDGNWGKYWYKNVMNSTGFN
;
A
#
# COMPACT_ATOMS: atom_id res chain seq x y z
N MET A 1 2.44 -4.82 1.24
CA MET A 1 3.32 -3.63 1.25
C MET A 1 2.77 -2.58 2.19
N TRP A 2 3.47 -2.34 3.30
CA TRP A 2 3.18 -1.29 4.28
C TRP A 2 3.84 0.02 3.87
N SER A 3 3.07 1.11 3.86
CA SER A 3 3.59 2.42 3.51
C SER A 3 2.88 3.53 4.29
N GLY A 4 3.56 4.63 4.55
CA GLY A 4 2.91 5.89 4.86
C GLY A 4 2.29 6.53 3.59
N PRO A 5 1.44 7.55 3.72
CA PRO A 5 0.94 8.29 2.57
C PRO A 5 2.08 8.99 1.83
N ARG A 6 1.86 9.35 0.56
CA ARG A 6 2.79 10.12 -0.29
C ARG A 6 4.14 9.43 -0.53
N ASN A 7 4.14 8.10 -0.58
CA ASN A 7 5.34 7.30 -0.69
C ASN A 7 5.31 6.35 -1.90
N ILE A 8 4.86 6.85 -3.06
CA ILE A 8 4.69 6.11 -4.33
C ILE A 8 3.95 4.76 -4.25
N SER A 9 3.25 4.46 -3.16
CA SER A 9 2.62 3.16 -2.92
C SER A 9 1.62 2.80 -4.00
N THR A 10 0.87 3.76 -4.56
CA THR A 10 -0.01 3.50 -5.71
C THR A 10 0.77 3.21 -7.01
N ALA A 11 1.93 3.84 -7.22
CA ALA A 11 2.78 3.49 -8.38
C ALA A 11 3.39 2.10 -8.21
N MET A 12 3.76 1.71 -6.98
CA MET A 12 4.12 0.33 -6.66
C MET A 12 2.94 -0.61 -6.95
N MET A 13 1.71 -0.28 -6.53
CA MET A 13 0.54 -1.09 -6.86
C MET A 13 0.35 -1.26 -8.37
N ARG A 14 0.51 -0.20 -9.19
CA ARG A 14 0.48 -0.31 -10.66
C ARG A 14 1.56 -1.23 -11.23
N SER A 15 2.76 -1.10 -10.69
CA SER A 15 3.89 -1.94 -11.07
C SER A 15 3.59 -3.42 -10.85
N TRP A 16 3.00 -3.77 -9.70
CA TRP A 16 2.59 -5.14 -9.40
C TRP A 16 1.36 -5.58 -10.21
N GLU A 17 0.36 -4.71 -10.40
CA GLU A 17 -0.85 -4.95 -11.18
C GLU A 17 -0.57 -5.28 -12.65
N ASN A 18 0.49 -4.75 -13.22
CA ASN A 18 0.84 -5.00 -14.62
C ASN A 18 1.35 -6.41 -14.90
N ARG A 19 1.71 -7.18 -13.87
CA ARG A 19 2.18 -8.55 -14.07
C ARG A 19 0.99 -9.46 -14.31
N ALA A 20 1.09 -10.34 -15.30
CA ALA A 20 0.03 -11.30 -15.60
C ALA A 20 -0.29 -12.28 -14.44
N ASP A 21 0.65 -12.49 -13.51
CA ASP A 21 0.53 -13.44 -12.40
C ASP A 21 0.05 -12.80 -11.09
N THR A 22 -0.32 -11.51 -11.10
CA THR A 22 -0.57 -10.72 -9.89
C THR A 22 -1.97 -10.13 -9.85
N PHE A 23 -2.62 -10.25 -8.70
CA PHE A 23 -3.81 -9.51 -8.32
C PHE A 23 -3.43 -8.45 -7.28
N VAL A 24 -4.06 -7.27 -7.30
CA VAL A 24 -3.77 -6.18 -6.35
C VAL A 24 -4.99 -5.82 -5.51
N ILE A 25 -4.73 -5.45 -4.26
CA ILE A 25 -5.73 -5.02 -3.29
C ILE A 25 -5.35 -3.63 -2.79
N ASP A 26 -6.25 -2.66 -2.98
CA ASP A 26 -6.02 -1.25 -2.66
C ASP A 26 -6.59 -0.87 -1.28
N GLU A 27 -5.71 -0.49 -0.35
CA GLU A 27 -6.03 0.05 1.00
C GLU A 27 -7.20 -0.66 1.72
N PRO A 28 -7.08 -1.98 1.99
CA PRO A 28 -8.21 -2.82 2.41
C PRO A 28 -8.88 -2.40 3.73
N TYR A 29 -8.14 -1.71 4.61
CA TYR A 29 -8.66 -1.21 5.89
C TYR A 29 -9.21 0.21 5.83
N TYR A 30 -9.24 0.88 4.67
CA TYR A 30 -9.58 2.30 4.62
C TYR A 30 -11.03 2.60 5.03
N ALA A 31 -11.99 1.79 4.59
CA ALA A 31 -13.39 1.92 4.99
C ALA A 31 -13.58 1.68 6.50
N TYR A 32 -13.00 0.59 7.03
CA TYR A 32 -12.97 0.33 8.47
C TYR A 32 -12.36 1.52 9.22
N TYR A 33 -11.19 2.01 8.81
CA TYR A 33 -10.52 3.16 9.44
C TYR A 33 -11.44 4.39 9.49
N LEU A 34 -12.05 4.78 8.38
CA LEU A 34 -12.98 5.92 8.33
C LEU A 34 -14.24 5.72 9.18
N SER A 35 -14.69 4.47 9.38
CA SER A 35 -15.83 4.19 10.26
C SER A 35 -15.52 4.40 11.73
N GLN A 36 -14.23 4.37 12.10
CA GLN A 36 -13.76 4.53 13.48
C GLN A 36 -13.37 5.98 13.82
N ASN A 37 -13.57 6.94 12.90
CA ASN A 37 -13.24 8.35 13.13
C ASN A 37 -14.15 9.31 12.34
N ASP A 38 -14.07 10.59 12.68
CA ASP A 38 -14.87 11.65 12.06
C ASP A 38 -14.12 12.41 10.94
N LEU A 39 -13.04 11.82 10.39
CA LEU A 39 -12.25 12.47 9.35
C LEU A 39 -13.09 12.69 8.08
N GLN A 40 -13.09 13.92 7.60
CA GLN A 40 -13.83 14.34 6.41
C GLN A 40 -12.98 14.20 5.15
N HIS A 41 -12.63 12.96 4.81
CA HIS A 41 -11.91 12.67 3.56
C HIS A 41 -12.83 12.83 2.34
N PRO A 42 -12.33 13.29 1.18
CA PRO A 42 -13.09 13.30 -0.06
C PRO A 42 -13.65 11.91 -0.39
N GLY A 43 -14.95 11.84 -0.67
CA GLY A 43 -15.65 10.60 -0.99
C GLY A 43 -15.97 9.70 0.21
N ARG A 44 -15.80 10.17 1.45
CA ARG A 44 -16.00 9.38 2.69
C ARG A 44 -17.24 8.48 2.65
N ASP A 45 -18.41 9.03 2.34
CA ASP A 45 -19.66 8.27 2.36
C ASP A 45 -19.67 7.17 1.30
N GLU A 46 -19.08 7.42 0.12
CA GLU A 46 -18.91 6.41 -0.93
C GLU A 46 -17.97 5.29 -0.45
N VAL A 47 -16.87 5.62 0.22
CA VAL A 47 -15.91 4.64 0.79
C VAL A 47 -16.60 3.76 1.83
N LEU A 48 -17.35 4.37 2.76
CA LEU A 48 -18.04 3.62 3.80
C LEU A 48 -19.17 2.74 3.27
N GLN A 49 -19.90 3.22 2.25
CA GLN A 49 -20.99 2.46 1.67
C GLN A 49 -20.50 1.22 0.89
N ALA A 50 -19.36 1.35 0.20
CA ALA A 50 -18.84 0.29 -0.65
C ALA A 50 -17.89 -0.69 0.06
N GLY A 51 -17.21 -0.24 1.11
CA GLY A 51 -16.16 -1.01 1.78
C GLY A 51 -16.65 -1.93 2.90
N GLU A 52 -15.82 -2.90 3.27
CA GLU A 52 -16.05 -3.76 4.43
C GLU A 52 -15.66 -3.01 5.72
N LEU A 53 -16.56 -3.05 6.71
CA LEU A 53 -16.44 -2.36 8.00
C LEU A 53 -16.15 -3.32 9.15
N ASP A 54 -16.06 -4.62 8.88
CA ASP A 54 -15.59 -5.63 9.83
C ASP A 54 -14.11 -5.93 9.55
N SER A 55 -13.22 -5.48 10.44
CA SER A 55 -11.79 -5.69 10.28
C SER A 55 -11.39 -7.18 10.30
N GLY A 56 -12.16 -8.04 10.98
CA GLY A 56 -11.92 -9.48 10.99
C GLY A 56 -12.22 -10.12 9.63
N LYS A 57 -13.30 -9.70 8.97
CA LYS A 57 -13.57 -10.11 7.58
C LYS A 57 -12.52 -9.61 6.61
N VAL A 58 -12.05 -8.38 6.78
CA VAL A 58 -10.93 -7.84 5.97
C VAL A 58 -9.69 -8.73 6.15
N SER A 59 -9.23 -8.97 7.38
CA SER A 59 -8.07 -9.83 7.65
C SER A 59 -8.23 -11.23 7.08
N HIS A 60 -9.42 -11.84 7.22
CA HIS A 60 -9.71 -13.15 6.67
C HIS A 60 -9.61 -13.17 5.14
N GLY A 61 -10.19 -12.18 4.46
CA GLY A 61 -10.12 -12.04 3.01
C GLY A 61 -8.70 -11.86 2.50
N LEU A 62 -7.86 -11.09 3.19
CA LEU A 62 -6.45 -10.86 2.80
C LEU A 62 -5.61 -12.14 2.75
N VAL A 63 -6.01 -13.20 3.47
CA VAL A 63 -5.30 -14.48 3.50
C VAL A 63 -6.00 -15.54 2.65
N HIS A 64 -7.33 -15.55 2.64
CA HIS A 64 -8.10 -16.68 2.11
C HIS A 64 -8.84 -16.38 0.80
N ASP A 65 -9.05 -15.13 0.42
CA ASP A 65 -9.75 -14.76 -0.82
C ASP A 65 -8.79 -14.75 -2.02
N THR A 66 -8.23 -15.92 -2.33
CA THR A 66 -7.27 -16.13 -3.43
C THR A 66 -7.90 -16.83 -4.63
N SER A 67 -9.16 -16.49 -4.96
CA SER A 67 -9.98 -17.21 -5.94
C SER A 67 -9.68 -16.87 -7.42
N GLY A 68 -8.42 -16.95 -7.83
CA GLY A 68 -8.00 -16.60 -9.19
C GLY A 68 -6.86 -17.46 -9.74
N SER A 69 -6.44 -17.14 -10.97
CA SER A 69 -5.27 -17.72 -11.63
C SER A 69 -3.95 -17.05 -11.21
N CYS A 70 -4.01 -16.00 -10.37
CA CYS A 70 -2.85 -15.25 -9.92
C CYS A 70 -2.11 -16.04 -8.84
N SER A 71 -0.77 -16.08 -8.92
CA SER A 71 0.08 -16.64 -7.88
C SER A 71 0.48 -15.61 -6.83
N ILE A 72 0.29 -14.32 -7.12
CA ILE A 72 0.70 -13.21 -6.26
C ILE A 72 -0.50 -12.33 -5.95
N TYR A 73 -0.70 -12.03 -4.66
CA TYR A 73 -1.73 -11.11 -4.17
C TYR A 73 -1.05 -9.93 -3.48
N TYR A 74 -0.84 -8.84 -4.21
CA TYR A 74 -0.17 -7.66 -3.72
C TYR A 74 -1.15 -6.76 -2.95
N GLN A 75 -0.90 -6.58 -1.66
CA GLN A 75 -1.73 -5.74 -0.81
C GLN A 75 -1.05 -4.39 -0.57
N LYS A 76 -1.68 -3.30 -0.99
CA LYS A 76 -1.24 -1.94 -0.71
C LYS A 76 -1.88 -1.45 0.60
N HIS A 77 -1.07 -1.31 1.65
CA HIS A 77 -1.53 -0.86 2.96
C HIS A 77 -1.03 0.54 3.30
N MET A 78 -1.90 1.33 3.92
CA MET A 78 -1.51 2.53 4.67
C MET A 78 -1.36 2.18 6.14
N THR A 79 -0.21 2.50 6.73
CA THR A 79 0.10 2.08 8.11
C THR A 79 -0.85 2.65 9.13
N HIS A 80 -1.36 3.87 8.92
CA HIS A 80 -2.34 4.50 9.82
C HIS A 80 -3.76 3.92 9.70
N HIS A 81 -4.06 3.12 8.66
CA HIS A 81 -5.33 2.39 8.59
C HIS A 81 -5.35 1.15 9.48
N LEU A 82 -4.18 0.63 9.86
CA LEU A 82 -4.08 -0.51 10.77
C LEU A 82 -4.20 -0.03 12.22
N LEU A 83 -5.43 0.16 12.69
CA LEU A 83 -5.73 0.54 14.06
C LEU A 83 -5.26 -0.53 15.07
N GLU A 84 -4.94 -0.11 16.29
CA GLU A 84 -4.51 -1.01 17.38
C GLU A 84 -5.56 -2.08 17.73
N SER A 85 -6.84 -1.81 17.46
CA SER A 85 -7.96 -2.75 17.66
C SER A 85 -7.97 -3.92 16.69
N ILE A 86 -7.21 -3.88 15.60
CA ILE A 86 -7.23 -4.90 14.55
C ILE A 86 -6.28 -6.04 14.96
N ASN A 87 -6.80 -7.28 14.93
CA ASN A 87 -5.98 -8.46 15.11
C ASN A 87 -4.90 -8.56 14.01
N ARG A 88 -3.68 -8.92 14.40
CA ARG A 88 -2.50 -8.92 13.51
C ARG A 88 -1.97 -10.32 13.18
N ASP A 89 -2.61 -11.37 13.68
CA ASP A 89 -2.15 -12.75 13.51
C ASP A 89 -2.13 -13.15 12.03
N TRP A 90 -3.02 -12.59 11.21
CA TRP A 90 -3.04 -12.78 9.75
C TRP A 90 -1.72 -12.37 9.07
N MET A 91 -0.95 -11.47 9.70
CA MET A 91 0.33 -11.01 9.16
C MET A 91 1.36 -12.14 9.09
N GLU A 92 1.24 -13.21 9.89
CA GLU A 92 2.09 -14.40 9.80
C GLU A 92 1.91 -15.15 8.48
N SER A 93 0.75 -15.03 7.86
CA SER A 93 0.39 -15.75 6.63
C SER A 93 0.80 -15.03 5.34
N VAL A 94 1.49 -13.88 5.43
CA VAL A 94 1.86 -13.06 4.27
C VAL A 94 3.30 -12.55 4.36
N THR A 95 3.88 -12.20 3.20
CA THR A 95 5.18 -11.52 3.16
C THR A 95 5.03 -10.03 3.42
N ASN A 96 5.29 -9.61 4.66
CA ASN A 96 5.27 -8.22 5.05
C ASN A 96 6.49 -7.46 4.51
N CYS A 97 6.24 -6.44 3.68
CA CYS A 97 7.28 -5.59 3.10
C CYS A 97 7.00 -4.11 3.43
N PHE A 98 8.04 -3.29 3.54
CA PHE A 98 7.93 -1.90 3.95
C PHE A 98 8.50 -0.95 2.90
N LEU A 99 7.65 -0.07 2.39
CA LEU A 99 8.05 1.02 1.50
C LEU A 99 8.29 2.26 2.34
N ILE A 100 9.49 2.85 2.25
CA ILE A 100 9.92 4.00 3.04
C ILE A 100 10.26 5.20 2.17
N ARG A 101 10.24 6.38 2.79
CA ARG A 101 10.64 7.64 2.20
C ARG A 101 11.22 8.53 3.29
N ASP A 102 12.12 9.44 2.92
CA ASP A 102 12.57 10.49 3.81
C ASP A 102 11.37 11.27 4.37
N PRO A 103 11.19 11.33 5.71
CA PRO A 103 10.10 12.08 6.33
C PRO A 103 10.02 13.54 5.90
N LYS A 104 11.16 14.19 5.62
CA LYS A 104 11.18 15.59 5.13
C LYS A 104 10.48 15.72 3.79
N ASP A 105 10.76 14.80 2.87
CA ASP A 105 10.14 14.78 1.54
C ASP A 105 8.65 14.42 1.61
N MET A 106 8.27 13.56 2.54
CA MET A 106 6.87 13.22 2.81
C MET A 106 6.07 14.44 3.26
N ILE A 107 6.56 15.17 4.26
CA ILE A 107 5.90 16.37 4.81
C ILE A 107 5.69 17.43 3.72
N ILE A 108 6.73 17.70 2.91
CA ILE A 108 6.67 18.67 1.81
C ILE A 108 5.63 18.25 0.76
N SER A 109 5.52 16.96 0.44
CA SER A 109 4.53 16.46 -0.52
C SER A 109 3.10 16.54 0.02
N TYR A 110 2.90 16.21 1.30
CA TYR A 110 1.59 16.15 1.94
C TYR A 110 0.97 17.55 2.08
N HIS A 111 1.77 18.56 2.45
CA HIS A 111 1.33 19.95 2.60
C HIS A 111 0.76 20.55 1.29
N LYS A 112 1.08 19.98 0.13
CA LYS A 112 0.51 20.43 -1.16
C LYS A 112 -0.95 19.97 -1.37
N VAL A 113 -1.42 18.98 -0.62
CA VAL A 113 -2.71 18.32 -0.83
C VAL A 113 -3.62 18.46 0.39
N TYR A 114 -3.07 18.59 1.60
CA TYR A 114 -3.83 18.71 2.85
C TYR A 114 -3.07 19.56 3.87
N SER A 115 -3.73 20.56 4.46
CA SER A 115 -3.10 21.57 5.33
C SER A 115 -2.94 21.14 6.78
N ASP A 116 -3.78 20.23 7.28
CA ASP A 116 -3.79 19.83 8.69
C ASP A 116 -2.97 18.55 8.91
N ILE A 117 -1.65 18.70 8.93
CA ILE A 117 -0.71 17.58 9.11
C ILE A 117 -0.49 17.33 10.60
N THR A 118 -0.88 16.14 11.06
CA THR A 118 -0.42 15.60 12.35
C THR A 118 0.54 14.44 12.09
N SER A 119 1.44 14.18 13.04
CA SER A 119 2.40 13.06 12.94
C SER A 119 1.73 11.70 12.75
N ASN A 120 0.52 11.54 13.28
CA ASN A 120 -0.29 10.32 13.13
C ASN A 120 -0.76 10.12 11.68
N LEU A 121 -1.07 11.20 10.95
CA LEU A 121 -1.48 11.11 9.55
C LEU A 121 -0.33 10.70 8.63
N LEU A 122 0.94 10.95 9.02
CA LEU A 122 2.09 10.48 8.26
C LEU A 122 2.32 8.97 8.42
N GLY A 123 1.71 8.33 9.41
CA GLY A 123 1.82 6.89 9.62
C GLY A 123 3.21 6.39 10.00
N LEU A 124 4.17 7.27 10.30
CA LEU A 124 5.58 6.90 10.55
C LEU A 124 5.74 6.12 11.86
N TYR A 125 5.03 6.53 12.92
CA TYR A 125 5.03 5.82 14.19
C TYR A 125 4.41 4.43 14.03
N GLN A 126 3.27 4.35 13.34
CA GLN A 126 2.58 3.11 13.01
C GLN A 126 3.47 2.20 12.15
N GLN A 127 4.18 2.76 11.16
CA GLN A 127 5.08 1.98 10.31
C GLN A 127 6.21 1.33 11.12
N LYS A 128 6.82 2.07 12.04
CA LYS A 128 7.85 1.54 12.93
C LYS A 128 7.28 0.46 13.86
N GLU A 129 6.11 0.70 14.42
CA GLU A 129 5.45 -0.25 15.32
C GLU A 129 5.11 -1.57 14.61
N ILE A 130 4.50 -1.50 13.42
CA ILE A 130 4.23 -2.66 12.55
C ILE A 130 5.53 -3.37 12.18
N PHE A 131 6.61 -2.64 11.85
CA PHE A 131 7.91 -3.22 11.53
C PHE A 131 8.49 -4.04 12.69
N GLU A 132 8.50 -3.48 13.90
CA GLU A 132 9.00 -4.19 15.09
C GLU A 132 8.11 -5.39 15.44
N HIS A 133 6.78 -5.26 15.26
CA HIS A 133 5.85 -6.38 15.43
C HIS A 133 6.18 -7.53 14.47
N VAL A 134 6.28 -7.26 13.17
CA VAL A 134 6.60 -8.27 12.15
C VAL A 134 7.97 -8.89 12.43
N LYS A 135 8.98 -8.08 12.74
CA LYS A 135 10.33 -8.56 13.04
C LYS A 135 10.34 -9.51 14.25
N LYS A 136 9.58 -9.20 15.29
CA LYS A 136 9.43 -10.07 16.46
C LYS A 136 8.71 -11.37 16.12
N MET A 137 7.67 -11.28 15.31
CA MET A 137 6.82 -12.38 14.87
C MET A 137 7.58 -13.38 13.98
N THR A 138 8.35 -12.90 13.00
CA THR A 138 9.09 -13.75 12.05
C THR A 138 10.51 -14.10 12.51
N GLY A 139 11.08 -13.35 13.44
CA GLY A 139 12.50 -13.46 13.83
C GLY A 139 13.48 -12.90 12.80
N GLU A 140 13.00 -12.34 11.69
CA GLU A 140 13.82 -11.79 10.61
C GLU A 140 13.54 -10.32 10.37
N ILE A 141 14.49 -9.61 9.76
CA ILE A 141 14.27 -8.24 9.30
C ILE A 141 13.40 -8.29 8.02
N PRO A 142 12.18 -7.71 8.05
CA PRO A 142 11.32 -7.67 6.88
C PRO A 142 11.96 -6.89 5.72
N PRO A 143 11.66 -7.23 4.45
CA PRO A 143 12.12 -6.46 3.30
C PRO A 143 11.72 -4.98 3.39
N ILE A 144 12.69 -4.09 3.17
CA ILE A 144 12.51 -2.64 3.13
C ILE A 144 12.94 -2.14 1.75
N ILE A 145 12.15 -1.25 1.15
CA ILE A 145 12.41 -0.63 -0.14
C ILE A 145 12.25 0.88 -0.03
N ASP A 146 13.23 1.65 -0.50
CA ASP A 146 13.16 3.11 -0.52
C ASP A 146 12.51 3.61 -1.81
N SER A 147 11.50 4.46 -1.68
CA SER A 147 10.78 5.04 -2.82
C SER A 147 11.66 5.86 -3.75
N LYS A 148 12.66 6.56 -3.23
CA LYS A 148 13.59 7.36 -4.02
C LYS A 148 14.46 6.46 -4.89
N ASP A 149 14.94 5.35 -4.33
CA ASP A 149 15.75 4.39 -5.08
C ASP A 149 14.93 3.78 -6.22
N VAL A 150 13.66 3.42 -5.98
CA VAL A 150 12.74 2.95 -7.03
C VAL A 150 12.55 4.01 -8.12
N LEU A 151 12.34 5.27 -7.76
CA LEU A 151 12.15 6.34 -8.75
C LEU A 151 13.42 6.61 -9.57
N MET A 152 14.61 6.45 -8.98
CA MET A 152 15.88 6.70 -9.67
C MET A 152 16.30 5.53 -10.57
N ASN A 153 16.00 4.29 -10.17
CA ASN A 153 16.43 3.09 -10.89
C ASN A 153 15.44 1.93 -10.68
N PRO A 154 14.24 2.01 -11.30
CA PRO A 154 13.14 1.09 -10.98
C PRO A 154 13.48 -0.36 -11.32
N GLU A 155 14.14 -0.62 -12.45
CA GLU A 155 14.50 -1.99 -12.88
C GLU A 155 15.43 -2.67 -11.88
N GLU A 156 16.53 -2.02 -11.51
CA GLU A 156 17.50 -2.61 -10.58
C GLU A 156 16.90 -2.83 -9.19
N ILE A 157 16.18 -1.83 -8.68
CA ILE A 157 15.65 -1.86 -7.31
C ILE A 157 14.47 -2.84 -7.20
N LEU A 158 13.59 -2.90 -8.20
CA LEU A 158 12.52 -3.90 -8.22
C LEU A 158 13.07 -5.31 -8.44
N GLY A 159 14.13 -5.48 -9.24
CA GLY A 159 14.82 -6.76 -9.39
C GLY A 159 15.34 -7.28 -8.04
N LYS A 160 16.12 -6.45 -7.33
CA LYS A 160 16.61 -6.77 -5.98
C LYS A 160 15.48 -7.05 -4.98
N PHE A 161 14.39 -6.30 -5.07
CA PHE A 161 13.23 -6.49 -4.21
C PHE A 161 12.55 -7.83 -4.49
N CYS A 162 12.32 -8.17 -5.76
CA CYS A 162 11.74 -9.44 -6.20
C CYS A 162 12.61 -10.62 -5.72
N ASP A 163 13.93 -10.55 -5.93
CA ASP A 163 14.88 -11.57 -5.45
C ASP A 163 14.78 -11.76 -3.93
N ARG A 164 14.71 -10.67 -3.16
CA ARG A 164 14.63 -10.71 -1.69
C ARG A 164 13.36 -11.40 -1.19
N ILE A 165 12.26 -11.33 -1.93
CA ILE A 165 10.98 -11.93 -1.56
C ILE A 165 10.69 -13.25 -2.29
N GLY A 166 11.64 -13.75 -3.10
CA GLY A 166 11.50 -15.02 -3.82
C GLY A 166 10.55 -14.96 -5.02
N VAL A 167 10.38 -13.80 -5.64
CA VAL A 167 9.55 -13.60 -6.83
C VAL A 167 10.46 -13.35 -8.05
N VAL A 168 10.07 -13.87 -9.22
CA VAL A 168 10.78 -13.57 -10.47
C VAL A 168 10.41 -12.17 -10.94
N PHE A 169 11.41 -11.31 -11.13
CA PHE A 169 11.22 -9.98 -11.71
C PHE A 169 10.57 -10.05 -13.11
N SER A 170 9.64 -9.14 -13.40
CA SER A 170 9.02 -9.00 -14.72
C SER A 170 9.20 -7.58 -15.23
N GLY A 171 9.63 -7.41 -16.48
CA GLY A 171 9.74 -6.09 -17.12
C GLY A 171 8.40 -5.35 -17.24
N GLU A 172 7.27 -6.07 -17.20
CA GLU A 172 5.91 -5.49 -17.18
C GLU A 172 5.70 -4.57 -15.97
N MET A 173 6.47 -4.78 -14.90
CA MET A 173 6.47 -3.96 -13.70
C MET A 173 6.91 -2.51 -13.94
N LEU A 174 7.59 -2.21 -15.05
CA LEU A 174 8.20 -0.91 -15.31
C LEU A 174 7.30 0.06 -16.06
N SER A 175 6.24 -0.42 -16.72
CA SER A 175 5.43 0.41 -17.61
C SER A 175 3.95 0.04 -17.62
N TRP A 176 3.07 1.02 -17.39
CA TRP A 176 1.61 0.85 -17.43
C TRP A 176 0.94 1.81 -18.39
N SER A 177 -0.28 1.48 -18.82
CA SER A 177 -1.16 2.43 -19.52
C SER A 177 -1.66 3.52 -18.57
N ARG A 178 -1.86 4.73 -19.11
CA ARG A 178 -2.54 5.82 -18.42
C ARG A 178 -4.01 5.47 -18.15
N GLY A 179 -4.57 6.10 -17.12
CA GLY A 179 -5.99 6.00 -16.77
C GLY A 179 -6.25 5.41 -15.39
N ALA A 180 -7.53 5.40 -15.02
CA ALA A 180 -8.02 4.69 -13.84
C ALA A 180 -7.99 3.18 -14.08
N ARG A 181 -8.00 2.40 -13.00
CA ARG A 181 -8.10 0.95 -13.04
C ARG A 181 -9.32 0.49 -12.27
N ASP A 182 -9.86 -0.67 -12.66
CA ASP A 182 -10.97 -1.30 -11.93
C ASP A 182 -10.57 -1.72 -10.51
N THR A 183 -9.26 -1.86 -10.26
CA THR A 183 -8.67 -2.16 -8.95
C THR A 183 -8.47 -0.91 -8.08
N ASP A 184 -8.65 0.29 -8.62
CA ASP A 184 -8.59 1.51 -7.81
C ASP A 184 -9.80 1.54 -6.88
N GLY A 185 -9.57 1.80 -5.59
CA GLY A 185 -10.68 2.10 -4.70
C GLY A 185 -11.49 3.30 -5.22
N ASN A 186 -12.75 3.40 -4.82
CA ASN A 186 -13.63 4.50 -5.25
C ASN A 186 -13.11 5.91 -4.85
N TRP A 187 -12.13 5.97 -3.94
CA TRP A 187 -11.37 7.16 -3.59
C TRP A 187 -10.28 7.55 -4.61
N GLY A 188 -9.88 6.67 -5.52
CA GLY A 188 -8.77 6.86 -6.46
C GLY A 188 -8.91 8.12 -7.30
N LYS A 189 -10.14 8.50 -7.68
CA LYS A 189 -10.44 9.76 -8.38
C LYS A 189 -9.96 11.03 -7.65
N TYR A 190 -9.86 10.98 -6.32
CA TYR A 190 -9.39 12.10 -5.49
C TYR A 190 -7.88 12.09 -5.29
N TRP A 191 -7.27 10.92 -5.16
CA TRP A 191 -5.88 10.78 -4.68
C TRP A 191 -4.87 10.42 -5.77
N TYR A 192 -5.30 9.76 -6.87
CA TYR A 192 -4.41 9.07 -7.81
C TYR A 192 -4.15 9.84 -9.10
N LYS A 193 -4.43 11.14 -9.13
CA LYS A 193 -4.21 11.99 -10.30
C LYS A 193 -2.84 11.82 -10.95
N ASN A 194 -1.77 11.72 -10.16
CA ASN A 194 -0.42 11.61 -10.70
C ASN A 194 -0.18 10.26 -11.39
N VAL A 195 -0.54 9.15 -10.74
CA VAL A 195 -0.31 7.82 -11.30
C VAL A 195 -1.25 7.53 -12.47
N MET A 196 -2.48 8.07 -12.47
CA MET A 196 -3.39 7.99 -13.62
C MET A 196 -2.81 8.67 -14.88
N ASN A 197 -1.93 9.66 -14.71
CA ASN A 197 -1.29 10.36 -15.82
C ASN A 197 0.12 9.83 -16.16
N SER A 198 0.66 8.90 -15.37
CA SER A 198 1.97 8.30 -15.63
C SER A 198 1.87 7.01 -16.45
N THR A 199 3.01 6.58 -16.96
CA THR A 199 3.15 5.30 -17.69
C THR A 199 4.28 4.44 -17.13
N GLY A 200 4.77 4.78 -15.94
CA GLY A 200 5.95 4.23 -15.30
C GLY A 200 6.35 5.06 -14.07
N PHE A 201 7.50 4.72 -13.49
CA PHE A 201 8.13 5.46 -12.39
C PHE A 201 8.84 6.71 -12.95
N ASN A 202 8.09 7.82 -13.07
CA ASN A 202 8.56 9.07 -13.65
C ASN A 202 8.28 10.26 -12.72
#